data_AF-A0A146F7M1-F1
#
_entry.id   AF-A0A146F7M1-F1
#
_cell.length_a   1.000
_cell.length_b   1.000
_cell.length_c   1.000
_cell.angle_alpha   90.00
_cell.angle_beta   90.00
_cell.angle_gamma   90.00
#
_symmetry.space_group_name_H-M   'P 1'
#
loop_
_entity.id
_entity.type
_entity.pdbx_description
1 polymer ?
#
loop_
_entity_poly.entity_id
_entity_poly.type
_entity_poly.pdbx_seq_one_letter_code
_entity_poly.pdbx_strand_id
1 'polypeptide(L)' 'MAGAVSVFFVWVLSQGLIRRNAVYLTTIFASAFAFELTFDTASNKVWDSFNRGRQWKDIKHQYLNKADDEDDE' A
#
# COMPACT_ATOMS: atom_id res chain seq x y z
N MET A 1 -11.09 3.40 -34.95
CA MET A 1 -10.30 2.31 -34.33
C MET A 1 -10.30 2.35 -32.79
N ALA A 2 -10.18 3.51 -32.13
CA ALA A 2 -10.18 3.60 -30.65
C ALA A 2 -11.41 2.97 -29.95
N GLY A 3 -12.63 3.18 -30.47
CA GLY A 3 -13.85 2.62 -29.86
C GLY A 3 -13.93 1.09 -29.87
N ALA A 4 -13.37 0.43 -30.88
CA ALA A 4 -13.38 -1.04 -30.96
C ALA A 4 -12.41 -1.67 -29.96
N VAL A 5 -11.27 -1.02 -29.69
CA VAL A 5 -10.28 -1.48 -28.70
C VAL A 5 -10.83 -1.36 -27.28
N SER A 6 -11.54 -0.26 -26.95
CA SER A 6 -12.18 -0.09 -25.64
C SER A 6 -13.29 -1.11 -25.39
N VAL A 7 -14.12 -1.39 -26.40
CA VAL A 7 -15.19 -2.40 -26.30
C VAL A 7 -14.59 -3.80 -26.16
N PHE A 8 -13.54 -4.11 -26.92
CA PHE A 8 -12.84 -5.39 -26.81
C PHE A 8 -12.23 -5.59 -25.42
N PHE A 9 -11.58 -4.57 -24.87
CA PHE A 9 -10.98 -4.62 -23.54
C PHE A 9 -12.02 -4.87 -22.43
N VAL A 10 -13.12 -4.09 -22.42
CA VAL A 10 -14.21 -4.27 -21.45
C VAL A 10 -14.86 -5.64 -21.60
N TRP A 11 -15.01 -6.13 -22.83
CA TRP A 11 -15.55 -7.46 -23.10
C TRP A 11 -14.67 -8.57 -22.50
N VAL A 12 -13.35 -8.50 -22.70
CA VAL A 12 -12.39 -9.46 -22.13
C VAL A 12 -12.47 -9.48 -20.61
N LEU A 13 -12.50 -8.32 -19.95
CA LEU A 13 -12.63 -8.24 -18.49
C LEU A 13 -13.96 -8.83 -18.00
N SER A 14 -15.06 -8.53 -18.69
CA SER A 14 -16.38 -9.05 -18.34
C SER A 14 -16.44 -10.57 -18.46
N GLN A 15 -15.97 -11.14 -19.58
CA GLN A 15 -15.95 -12.60 -19.76
C GLN A 15 -15.01 -13.29 -18.78
N GLY A 16 -13.82 -12.73 -18.56
CA GLY A 16 -12.74 -13.36 -17.80
C GLY A 16 -12.93 -13.29 -16.29
N LEU A 17 -13.34 -12.14 -15.77
CA LEU A 17 -13.30 -11.86 -14.32
C LEU A 17 -14.68 -11.69 -13.69
N ILE A 18 -15.66 -11.13 -14.41
CA ILE A 18 -16.92 -10.66 -13.80
C ILE A 18 -18.05 -11.70 -13.90
N ARG A 19 -18.18 -12.40 -15.04
CA ARG A 19 -19.36 -13.25 -15.30
C ARG A 19 -19.45 -14.56 -14.52
N ARG A 20 -18.33 -15.05 -13.96
CA ARG A 20 -18.29 -16.32 -13.23
C ARG A 20 -18.18 -16.03 -11.73
N ASN A 21 -19.22 -16.31 -10.95
CA ASN A 21 -19.29 -15.99 -9.51
C ASN A 21 -18.03 -16.39 -8.71
N ALA A 22 -17.53 -17.61 -8.89
CA ALA A 22 -16.32 -18.07 -8.19
C ALA A 22 -15.07 -17.27 -8.59
N VAL A 23 -14.91 -16.97 -9.88
CA VAL A 23 -13.78 -16.18 -10.38
C VAL A 23 -13.90 -14.73 -9.92
N TYR A 24 -15.11 -14.18 -9.91
CA TYR A 24 -15.39 -12.82 -9.45
C TYR A 24 -14.99 -12.62 -8.00
N LEU A 25 -15.48 -13.47 -7.09
CA LEU A 25 -15.13 -13.39 -5.67
C LEU A 25 -13.63 -13.60 -5.43
N THR A 26 -13.02 -14.59 -6.11
CA THR A 26 -11.57 -14.84 -5.99
C THR A 26 -10.76 -13.65 -6.48
N THR A 27 -11.16 -13.01 -7.57
CA THR A 27 -10.51 -11.81 -8.12
C THR A 27 -10.61 -10.65 -7.13
N ILE A 28 -11.77 -10.44 -6.50
CA ILE A 28 -11.95 -9.41 -5.48
C ILE A 28 -11.00 -9.66 -4.30
N PHE A 29 -10.99 -10.87 -3.74
CA PHE A 29 -10.13 -11.14 -2.59
C PHE A 29 -8.64 -11.06 -2.91
N ALA A 30 -8.22 -11.62 -4.05
CA ALA A 30 -6.82 -11.56 -4.47
C ALA A 30 -6.38 -10.11 -4.74
N SER A 31 -7.21 -9.31 -5.40
CA SER A 31 -6.89 -7.91 -5.67
C SER A 31 -6.91 -7.05 -4.41
N ALA A 32 -7.86 -7.26 -3.50
CA ALA A 32 -7.90 -6.56 -2.22
C ALA A 32 -6.64 -6.81 -1.39
N PHE A 33 -6.20 -8.08 -1.28
CA PHE A 33 -4.98 -8.44 -0.56
C PHE A 33 -3.72 -7.82 -1.20
N ALA A 34 -3.59 -7.93 -2.53
CA ALA A 34 -2.46 -7.32 -3.24
C ALA A 34 -2.46 -5.79 -3.12
N PHE A 35 -3.65 -5.19 -3.13
CA PHE A 35 -3.83 -3.75 -2.96
C PHE A 35 -3.45 -3.30 -1.55
N GLU A 36 -3.91 -4.00 -0.51
CA GLU A 36 -3.58 -3.71 0.90
C GLU A 36 -2.06 -3.65 1.11
N LEU A 37 -1.33 -4.70 0.74
CA LEU A 37 0.13 -4.76 0.88
C LEU A 37 0.84 -3.59 0.17
N THR A 38 0.40 -3.29 -1.04
CA THR A 38 1.01 -2.24 -1.87
C THR A 38 0.66 -0.85 -1.32
N PHE A 39 -0.60 -0.64 -0.96
CA PHE A 39 -1.12 0.63 -0.47
C PHE A 39 -0.50 0.99 0.88
N ASP A 40 -0.40 0.05 1.81
CA ASP A 40 0.23 0.29 3.12
C ASP A 40 1.70 0.64 2.95
N THR A 41 2.43 -0.12 2.13
CA THR A 41 3.86 0.14 1.89
C THR A 41 4.06 1.51 1.23
N ALA A 42 3.26 1.83 0.21
CA ALA A 42 3.37 3.09 -0.52
C ALA A 42 2.99 4.28 0.36
N SER A 43 1.87 4.19 1.07
CA SER A 43 1.36 5.27 1.94
C SER A 43 2.32 5.54 3.09
N ASN A 44 2.86 4.50 3.73
CA ASN A 44 3.90 4.67 4.75
C ASN A 44 5.14 5.36 4.19
N LYS A 45 5.62 5.00 3.00
CA LYS A 45 6.77 5.69 2.38
C LYS A 45 6.50 7.16 2.11
N VAL A 46 5.31 7.49 1.62
CA VAL A 46 4.90 8.88 1.38
C VAL A 46 4.87 9.65 2.70
N TRP A 47 4.24 9.08 3.73
CA TRP A 47 4.17 9.66 5.06
C TRP A 47 5.56 9.90 5.65
N ASP A 48 6.43 8.90 5.56
CA ASP A 48 7.80 8.96 6.07
C ASP A 48 8.62 10.04 5.39
N SER A 49 8.43 10.20 4.07
CA SER A 49 9.12 11.24 3.31
C SER A 49 8.67 12.63 3.72
N PHE A 50 7.37 12.85 3.95
CA PHE A 50 6.84 14.15 4.35
C PHE A 50 7.09 14.52 5.82
N ASN A 51 7.31 13.52 6.67
CA ASN A 51 7.50 13.72 8.11
C ASN A 51 8.92 13.40 8.59
N ARG A 52 9.88 13.28 7.67
CA ARG A 52 11.28 13.01 8.00
C ARG A 52 11.80 14.00 9.04
N GLY A 53 12.45 13.46 10.07
CA GLY A 53 13.03 14.23 11.18
C GLY A 53 12.03 14.64 12.26
N ARG A 54 10.73 14.34 12.09
CA ARG A 54 9.70 14.55 13.12
C ARG A 54 9.16 13.25 13.71
N GLN A 55 9.41 12.12 13.07
CA GLN A 55 8.86 10.85 13.54
C GLN A 55 9.66 10.31 14.71
N TRP A 56 9.00 9.60 15.62
CA TRP A 56 9.67 8.97 16.76
C TRP A 56 10.85 8.11 16.31
N LYS A 57 10.70 7.31 15.25
CA LYS A 57 11.80 6.51 14.69
C LYS A 57 13.02 7.33 14.24
N ASP A 58 12.82 8.60 13.89
CA ASP A 58 13.90 9.50 13.47
C ASP A 58 14.58 10.13 14.69
N ILE A 59 13.84 10.48 15.76
CA ILE A 59 14.36 11.25 16.91
C ILE A 59 14.62 10.42 18.18
N LYS A 60 14.17 9.17 18.24
CA LYS A 60 14.24 8.30 19.44
C LYS A 60 15.64 8.21 20.04
N HIS A 61 16.67 8.15 19.20
CA HIS A 61 18.06 8.03 19.62
C HIS A 61 18.51 9.19 20.53
N GLN A 62 17.93 10.38 20.36
CA GLN A 62 18.27 11.56 21.17
C GLN A 62 17.77 11.45 22.61
N TYR A 63 16.72 10.66 22.85
CA TYR A 63 16.09 10.52 24.16
C TYR A 63 16.61 9.30 24.93
N LEU A 64 16.98 8.24 24.22
CA LEU A 64 17.59 7.07 24.86
C LEU A 64 19.00 7.38 25.36
N ASN A 65 19.83 8.03 24.53
CA ASN A 65 21.19 8.39 24.94
C ASN A 65 21.18 9.39 26.12
N LYS A 66 20.22 10.32 26.12
CA LYS A 66 20.08 11.27 27.23
C LYS A 66 19.66 10.60 28.55
N ALA A 67 18.88 9.53 28.50
CA ALA A 67 18.53 8.75 29.69
C ALA A 67 19.76 7.99 30.21
N ASP A 68 20.56 7.40 29.31
CA ASP A 68 21.81 6.72 29.70
C ASP A 68 22.83 7.72 30.29
N ASP A 69 22.97 8.92 29.71
CA ASP A 69 23.86 9.98 30.22
C ASP A 69 23.39 10.54 31.59
N GLU A 70 22.08 10.53 31.88
CA GLU A 70 21.51 10.96 33.19
C GLU A 70 21.65 9.88 34.28
N ASP A 71 21.74 8.59 33.91
CA ASP A 71 21.93 7.47 34.86
C ASP A 71 23.42 7.24 35.21
N ASP A 72 24.35 7.69 34.36
CA ASP A 72 25.81 7.59 34.55
C ASP A 72 26.45 8.81 35.28
N GLU A 73 25.68 9.88 35.56
CA GLU A 73 26.04 11.03 36.43
C GLU A 73 25.55 10.86 37.88
#